data_AF-A0A970CMG0-F1
#
_entry.id   AF-A0A970CMG0-F1
#
_cell.length_a   1.000
_cell.length_b   1.000
_cell.length_c   1.000
_cell.angle_alpha   90.00
_cell.angle_beta   90.00
_cell.angle_gamma   90.00
#
_symmetry.space_group_name_H-M   'P 1'
#
loop_
_entity.id
_entity.type
_entity.pdbx_description
1 polymer ?
#
loop_
_entity_poly.entity_id
_entity_poly.type
_entity_poly.pdbx_seq_one_letter_code
_entity_poly.pdbx_strand_id
1 'polypeptide(L)'
;MKHISVLLNESIDGLNIKPKGIYVDATLGGAGHSKEIIKRLESGFLYAFDQDDFAINYATDILKEYNNYHLIKSNFRYLQSEL
;
A
#
# COMPACT_ATOMS: atom_id res chain seq x y z
N MET A 1 -2.38 18.18 7.08
CA MET A 1 -3.68 17.91 6.44
C MET A 1 -4.06 16.46 6.74
N LYS A 2 -5.32 16.16 7.06
CA LYS A 2 -5.76 14.77 7.33
C LYS A 2 -6.21 14.14 6.00
N HIS A 3 -5.48 13.15 5.50
CA HIS A 3 -5.88 12.39 4.31
C HIS A 3 -6.97 11.37 4.67
N ILE A 4 -7.99 11.24 3.83
CA ILE A 4 -9.08 10.26 3.98
C ILE A 4 -9.21 9.53 2.66
N SER A 5 -9.06 8.22 2.67
CA SER A 5 -9.20 7.38 1.48
C SER A 5 -10.67 7.29 1.04
N VAL A 6 -10.89 7.46 -0.26
CA VAL A 6 -12.21 7.33 -0.88
C VAL A 6 -12.58 5.84 -0.98
N LEU A 7 -13.81 5.48 -0.63
CA LEU A 7 -14.33 4.10 -0.65
C LEU A 7 -13.41 3.09 0.06
N LEU A 8 -12.86 3.50 1.21
CA LEU A 8 -11.88 2.70 1.94
C LEU A 8 -12.42 1.32 2.31
N ASN A 9 -13.60 1.27 2.93
CA ASN A 9 -14.15 0.01 3.43
C ASN A 9 -14.55 -0.91 2.26
N GLU A 10 -15.25 -0.37 1.26
CA GLU A 10 -15.70 -1.13 0.11
C GLU A 10 -14.52 -1.72 -0.69
N SER A 11 -13.44 -0.95 -0.86
CA SER A 11 -12.24 -1.40 -1.56
C SER A 11 -11.51 -2.51 -0.78
N ILE A 12 -11.38 -2.35 0.54
CA ILE A 12 -10.71 -3.33 1.40
C ILE A 12 -11.52 -4.63 1.51
N ASP A 13 -12.84 -4.52 1.65
CA ASP A 13 -13.74 -5.68 1.72
C ASP A 13 -13.76 -6.43 0.39
N GLY A 14 -13.83 -5.71 -0.74
CA GLY A 14 -13.80 -6.30 -2.08
C GLY A 14 -12.49 -7.03 -2.41
N LEU A 15 -11.37 -6.60 -1.83
CA LEU A 15 -10.06 -7.25 -2.01
C LEU A 15 -9.98 -8.61 -1.29
N ASN A 16 -10.90 -8.90 -0.36
CA ASN A 16 -11.02 -10.18 0.37
C ASN A 16 -9.66 -10.68 0.90
N ILE A 17 -8.99 -9.81 1.66
CA ILE A 17 -7.59 -9.95 2.06
C ILE A 17 -7.36 -11.27 2.81
N LYS A 18 -6.32 -11.99 2.40
CA LYS A 18 -5.86 -13.22 3.04
C LYS A 18 -4.65 -12.89 3.91
N PRO A 19 -4.58 -13.34 5.17
CA PRO A 19 -3.48 -13.01 6.08
C PRO A 19 -2.08 -13.35 5.59
N LYS A 20 -1.96 -14.31 4.66
CA LYS A 20 -0.69 -14.75 4.05
C LYS A 20 -0.53 -14.32 2.59
N GLY A 21 -1.42 -13.49 2.08
CA GLY A 21 -1.42 -13.07 0.68
C GLY A 21 -0.32 -12.06 0.37
N ILE A 22 0.01 -11.96 -0.92
CA ILE A 22 0.88 -10.91 -1.45
C ILE A 22 -0.01 -9.94 -2.24
N TYR A 23 0.09 -8.67 -1.92
CA TYR A 23 -0.75 -7.62 -2.49
C TYR A 23 0.09 -6.53 -3.14
N VAL A 24 -0.50 -5.84 -4.11
CA VAL A 24 0.07 -4.65 -4.73
C VAL A 24 -0.91 -3.50 -4.58
N ASP A 25 -0.47 -2.40 -3.97
CA ASP A 25 -1.14 -1.09 -4.06
C ASP A 25 -0.44 -0.30 -5.16
N ALA A 26 -1.09 -0.17 -6.32
CA ALA A 26 -0.48 0.47 -7.48
C ALA A 26 -0.46 2.02 -7.39
N THR A 27 -1.12 2.61 -6.39
CA THR A 27 -1.33 4.05 -6.26
C THR A 27 -1.31 4.47 -4.78
N LEU A 28 -0.16 4.26 -4.12
CA LEU A 28 0.04 4.43 -2.68
C LEU A 28 -0.53 5.74 -2.13
N GLY A 29 -0.24 6.88 -2.78
CA GLY A 29 -0.72 8.20 -2.39
C GLY A 29 -0.52 8.50 -0.90
N GLY A 30 -1.61 8.70 -0.17
CA GLY A 30 -1.59 8.96 1.27
C GLY A 30 -1.51 7.72 2.18
N ALA A 31 -1.27 6.53 1.63
CA ALA A 31 -1.11 5.24 2.31
C ALA A 31 -2.33 4.74 3.11
N GLY A 32 -3.53 5.30 2.92
CA GLY A 32 -4.72 4.89 3.69
C GLY A 32 -5.18 3.47 3.38
N HIS A 33 -5.28 3.09 2.10
CA HIS A 33 -5.58 1.71 1.69
C HIS A 33 -4.44 0.75 2.07
N SER A 34 -3.20 1.08 1.69
CA SER A 34 -2.00 0.33 2.07
C SER A 34 -1.95 -0.01 3.57
N LYS A 35 -2.24 0.96 4.45
CA LYS A 35 -2.28 0.73 5.90
C LYS A 35 -3.35 -0.28 6.31
N GLU A 36 -4.55 -0.18 5.75
CA GLU A 36 -5.62 -1.14 6.05
C GLU A 36 -5.36 -2.53 5.48
N ILE A 37 -4.63 -2.63 4.36
CA ILE A 37 -4.16 -3.91 3.83
C ILE A 37 -3.15 -4.53 4.81
N ILE A 38 -2.08 -3.81 5.15
CA ILE A 38 -1.00 -4.31 6.02
C ILE A 38 -1.53 -4.80 7.37
N LYS A 39 -2.49 -4.07 7.98
CA LYS A 39 -3.12 -4.46 9.25
C LYS A 39 -3.79 -5.84 9.23
N ARG A 40 -4.21 -6.31 8.06
CA ARG A 40 -4.89 -7.60 7.86
C ARG A 40 -3.93 -8.71 7.45
N LEU A 41 -2.65 -8.39 7.22
CA LEU A 41 -1.61 -9.36 6.91
C LEU A 41 -0.93 -9.82 8.21
N GLU A 42 -0.73 -11.14 8.33
CA GLU A 42 0.05 -11.76 9.41
C GLU A 42 1.44 -12.14 8.90
N SER A 43 1.48 -12.98 7.87
CA SER A 43 2.72 -13.40 7.19
C SER A 43 2.70 -13.06 5.70
N GLY A 44 1.74 -12.24 5.28
CA GLY A 44 1.64 -11.70 3.94
C GLY A 44 2.54 -10.48 3.75
N PHE A 45 2.57 -9.96 2.52
CA PHE A 45 3.44 -8.85 2.14
C PHE A 45 2.73 -7.86 1.22
N LEU A 46 3.02 -6.56 1.38
CA LEU A 46 2.50 -5.51 0.51
C LEU A 46 3.63 -4.84 -0.29
N TYR A 47 3.50 -4.81 -1.62
CA TYR A 47 4.26 -3.89 -2.46
C TYR A 47 3.41 -2.68 -2.78
N ALA A 48 3.93 -1.47 -2.62
CA ALA A 48 3.18 -0.26 -2.89
C ALA A 48 3.95 0.69 -3.80
N PHE A 49 3.30 1.13 -4.87
CA PHE A 49 3.88 1.96 -5.92
C PHE A 49 3.36 3.40 -5.83
N ASP A 50 4.27 4.35 -6.00
CA ASP A 50 3.94 5.71 -6.42
C ASP A 50 5.09 6.30 -7.21
N GLN A 51 4.81 7.26 -8.09
CA GLN A 51 5.86 8.00 -8.81
C GLN A 51 6.27 9.28 -8.07
N ASP A 52 5.43 9.77 -7.14
CA ASP A 52 5.64 11.01 -6.40
C ASP A 52 6.51 10.80 -5.15
N ASP A 53 7.60 11.57 -5.05
CA ASP A 53 8.47 11.64 -3.86
C ASP A 53 7.70 11.99 -2.58
N PHE A 54 6.70 12.87 -2.69
CA PHE A 54 5.90 13.26 -1.53
C PHE A 54 5.11 12.07 -0.98
N ALA A 55 4.51 11.26 -1.86
CA ALA A 55 3.76 10.07 -1.46
C ALA A 55 4.67 9.03 -0.78
N ILE A 56 5.86 8.78 -1.35
CA ILE A 56 6.84 7.85 -0.77
C ILE A 56 7.29 8.29 0.63
N ASN A 57 7.66 9.56 0.79
CA ASN A 57 8.10 10.10 2.07
C ASN A 57 6.97 10.09 3.11
N TYR A 58 5.78 10.53 2.73
CA TYR A 58 4.62 10.54 3.62
C TYR A 58 4.23 9.13 4.06
N ALA A 59 4.17 8.18 3.12
CA ALA A 59 3.85 6.78 3.41
C ALA A 59 4.88 6.12 4.33
N THR A 60 6.17 6.45 4.17
CA THR A 60 7.24 5.95 5.04
C THR A 60 6.97 6.29 6.50
N ASP A 61 6.54 7.52 6.78
CA ASP A 61 6.17 7.95 8.14
C ASP A 61 4.88 7.28 8.64
N ILE A 62 3.88 7.12 7.77
CA ILE A 62 2.59 6.51 8.12
C ILE A 62 2.71 5.01 8.41
N LEU A 63 3.61 4.32 7.70
CA LEU A 63 3.78 2.86 7.75
C LEU A 63 4.99 2.42 8.58
N LYS A 64 5.71 3.33 9.23
CA LYS A 64 6.95 3.06 9.98
C LYS A 64 6.88 1.97 11.06
N GLU A 65 5.68 1.66 11.56
CA GLU A 65 5.47 0.63 12.59
C GLU A 65 5.31 -0.79 12.02
N TYR A 66 5.22 -0.90 10.69
CA TYR A 66 5.09 -2.17 9.98
C TYR A 66 6.42 -2.56 9.33
N ASN A 67 6.58 -3.85 9.03
CA ASN A 67 7.82 -4.40 8.45
C ASN A 67 7.57 -5.31 7.24
N ASN A 68 6.32 -5.60 6.92
CA ASN A 68 5.89 -6.50 5.85
C ASN A 68 5.42 -5.73 4.60
N TYR A 69 6.17 -4.68 4.23
CA TYR A 69 5.92 -3.92 3.01
C TYR A 69 7.20 -3.44 2.33
N HIS A 70 7.07 -3.08 1.06
CA HIS A 70 8.11 -2.40 0.29
C HIS A 70 7.51 -1.27 -0.56
N LEU A 71 8.07 -0.07 -0.44
CA LEU A 71 7.67 1.10 -1.24
C LEU A 71 8.55 1.17 -2.49
N ILE A 72 7.91 1.21 -3.65
CA ILE A 72 8.57 1.26 -4.95
C ILE A 72 8.26 2.61 -5.59
N LYS A 73 9.29 3.46 -5.71
CA LYS A 73 9.16 4.75 -6.41
C LYS A 73 9.25 4.55 -7.93
N SER A 74 8.16 4.09 -8.54
CA SER A 74 8.07 3.84 -9.98
C SER A 74 6.64 4.05 -10.46
N ASN A 75 6.47 4.27 -11.76
CA ASN A 75 5.13 4.28 -12.35
C ASN A 75 4.61 2.83 -12.41
N PHE A 76 3.37 2.58 -11.96
CA PHE A 76 2.80 1.23 -11.92
C PHE A 76 2.77 0.51 -13.28
N ARG A 77 2.94 1.22 -14.41
CA ARG A 77 3.08 0.56 -15.73
C ARG A 77 4.28 -0.40 -15.79
N TYR A 78 5.26 -0.22 -14.91
CA TYR A 78 6.46 -1.06 -14.79
C TYR A 78 6.32 -2.16 -13.73
N LEU A 79 5.09 -2.43 -13.24
CA LEU A 79 4.83 -3.41 -12.18
C LEU A 79 5.47 -4.78 -12.47
N GLN A 80 5.45 -5.26 -13.71
CA GLN A 80 6.06 -6.56 -14.07
C GLN A 80 7.58 -6.58 -14.03
N SER A 81 8.26 -5.45 -14.25
CA SER A 81 9.72 -5.38 -14.24
C SER A 81 10.31 -5.02 -12.88
N GLU A 82 9.49 -4.48 -11.99
CA GLU A 82 9.88 -4.03 -10.64
C GLU A 82 9.59 -5.07 -9.54
N LEU A 83 8.87 -6.16 -9.88
CA LEU A 83 8.50 -7.27 -8.99
C LEU A 83 9.08 -8.60 -9.49
#